data_AF-A0A2U3EZT6-F1
#
_entry.id   AF-A0A2U3EZT6-F1
#
_cell.length_a   1.000
_cell.length_b   1.000
_cell.length_c   1.000
_cell.angle_alpha   90.00
_cell.angle_beta   90.00
_cell.angle_gamma   90.00
#
_symmetry.space_group_name_H-M   'P 1'
#
loop_
_entity.id
_entity.type
_entity.pdbx_description
1 polymer ?
#
loop_
_entity_poly.entity_id
_entity_poly.type
_entity_poly.pdbx_seq_one_letter_code
_entity_poly.pdbx_strand_id
1 'polypeptide(L)' 'GGSGITYTASDGAIHHLKPNSSGPAWGLDYITKQGLKEDTVQFKTNYQDLPDKVPEVKGYTGWDHMRCDMDAGRKGY' A
#
# COMPACT_ATOMS: atom_id res chain seq x y z
N GLY A 1 -4.83 -7.53 9.88
CA GLY A 1 -4.38 -8.61 9.00
C GLY A 1 -5.52 -9.60 8.84
N GLY A 2 -5.64 -10.25 7.68
CA GLY A 2 -6.79 -11.11 7.38
C GLY A 2 -6.75 -12.47 8.08
N SER A 3 -7.80 -13.28 7.87
CA SER A 3 -8.02 -14.62 8.45
C SER A 3 -7.03 -15.70 8.00
N GLY A 4 -6.01 -15.34 7.23
CA GLY A 4 -5.13 -16.27 6.52
C GLY A 4 -5.83 -16.85 5.29
N ILE A 5 -5.04 -17.30 4.32
CA ILE A 5 -5.59 -17.95 3.12
C ILE A 5 -4.74 -19.16 2.72
N THR A 6 -5.37 -20.13 2.08
CA THR A 6 -4.69 -21.21 1.36
C THR A 6 -4.75 -20.90 -0.12
N TYR A 7 -3.62 -20.96 -0.82
CA TYR A 7 -3.53 -20.68 -2.25
C TYR A 7 -2.66 -21.72 -2.96
N THR A 8 -2.88 -21.87 -4.27
CA THR A 8 -2.06 -22.71 -5.15
C THR A 8 -1.20 -21.81 -6.03
N ALA A 9 0.11 -22.00 -6.00
CA ALA A 9 1.06 -21.30 -6.85
C ALA A 9 1.01 -21.83 -8.30
N SER A 10 1.63 -21.08 -9.22
CA SER A 10 1.66 -21.41 -10.66
C SER A 10 2.37 -22.73 -10.99
N ASP A 11 3.24 -23.21 -10.10
CA ASP A 11 3.91 -24.50 -10.18
C ASP A 11 3.08 -25.67 -9.59
N GLY A 12 1.86 -25.39 -9.10
CA GLY A 12 0.97 -26.35 -8.47
C GLY A 12 1.21 -26.57 -6.97
N ALA A 13 2.20 -25.90 -6.37
CA ALA A 13 2.46 -26.00 -4.93
C ALA A 13 1.33 -25.36 -4.11
N ILE A 14 0.92 -26.00 -3.03
CA ILE A 14 -0.09 -25.48 -2.10
C ILE A 14 0.62 -24.76 -0.95
N HIS A 15 0.24 -23.50 -0.71
CA HIS A 15 0.78 -22.67 0.35
C HIS A 15 -0.32 -22.18 1.29
N HIS A 16 0.06 -21.95 2.55
CA HIS A 16 -0.83 -21.41 3.57
C HIS A 16 -0.24 -20.13 4.19
N LEU A 17 -0.93 -19.02 3.99
CA LEU A 17 -0.61 -17.75 4.63
C LEU A 17 -1.31 -17.70 5.99
N LYS A 18 -0.51 -17.65 7.06
CA LYS A 18 -1.03 -17.57 8.42
C LYS A 18 -1.87 -16.28 8.61
N PRO A 19 -2.89 -16.31 9.47
CA PRO A 19 -3.62 -15.12 9.87
C PRO A 19 -2.67 -13.99 10.31
N ASN A 20 -3.05 -12.74 10.03
CA ASN A 20 -2.24 -11.56 10.36
C ASN A 20 -0.83 -11.46 9.74
N SER A 21 -0.49 -12.33 8.79
CA SER A 21 0.83 -12.33 8.11
C SER A 21 0.85 -11.51 6.82
N SER A 22 -0.20 -10.72 6.59
CA SER A 22 -0.43 -10.00 5.34
C SER A 22 0.58 -8.87 5.08
N GLY A 23 1.37 -8.48 6.08
CA GLY A 23 2.31 -7.35 5.97
C GLY A 23 1.59 -5.99 5.90
N PRO A 24 2.27 -4.94 5.41
CA PRO A 24 1.73 -3.57 5.34
C PRO A 24 0.51 -3.47 4.40
N ALA A 25 -0.35 -2.47 4.62
CA ALA A 25 -1.49 -2.22 3.74
C ALA A 25 -1.02 -1.81 2.32
N TRP A 26 -1.87 -2.06 1.32
CA TRP A 26 -1.63 -1.59 -0.05
C TRP A 26 -1.46 -0.06 -0.07
N GLY A 27 -0.66 0.45 -1.02
CA GLY A 27 -0.37 1.89 -1.15
C GLY A 27 0.82 2.38 -0.32
N LEU A 28 1.43 1.52 0.51
CA LEU A 28 2.71 1.79 1.15
C LEU A 28 3.92 1.36 0.30
N ASP A 29 3.69 0.47 -0.67
CA ASP A 29 4.67 -0.03 -1.62
C ASP A 29 4.22 0.27 -3.05
N TYR A 30 5.17 0.59 -3.94
CA TYR A 30 4.90 0.72 -5.37
C TYR A 30 4.97 -0.64 -6.06
N ILE A 31 3.82 -1.21 -6.40
CA ILE A 31 3.68 -2.45 -7.16
C ILE A 31 2.80 -2.20 -8.38
N THR A 32 3.28 -2.60 -9.56
CA THR A 32 2.47 -2.57 -10.78
C THR A 32 1.54 -3.78 -10.82
N LYS A 33 0.42 -3.71 -11.56
CA LYS A 33 -0.49 -4.87 -11.71
C LYS A 33 0.22 -6.09 -12.29
N GLN A 34 1.18 -5.87 -13.19
CA GLN A 34 1.97 -6.96 -13.75
C GLN A 34 2.97 -7.52 -12.74
N GLY A 35 3.68 -6.66 -12.00
CA GLY A 35 4.57 -7.10 -10.92
C GLY A 35 3.83 -7.88 -9.83
N LEU A 36 2.58 -7.50 -9.52
CA LEU A 36 1.75 -8.24 -8.59
C LEU A 36 1.50 -9.68 -9.05
N LYS A 37 1.15 -9.90 -10.32
CA LYS A 37 0.90 -11.26 -10.85
C LYS A 37 2.12 -12.17 -10.77
N GLU A 38 3.32 -11.59 -10.81
CA GLU A 38 4.58 -12.32 -10.75
C GLU A 38 5.08 -12.52 -9.31
N ASP A 39 4.38 -11.95 -8.31
CA ASP A 39 4.77 -12.00 -6.91
C ASP A 39 3.77 -12.82 -6.06
N THR A 40 4.29 -13.58 -5.10
CA THR A 40 3.50 -14.29 -4.07
C THR A 40 2.66 -13.35 -3.19
N VAL A 41 2.98 -12.06 -3.11
CA VAL A 41 2.16 -11.09 -2.34
C VAL A 41 0.74 -10.95 -2.91
N GLN A 42 0.51 -11.34 -4.17
CA GLN A 42 -0.83 -11.38 -4.78
C GLN A 42 -1.82 -12.26 -4.05
N PHE A 43 -1.37 -13.16 -3.19
CA PHE A 43 -2.20 -14.04 -2.40
C PHE A 43 -2.54 -13.45 -1.02
N LYS A 44 -1.96 -12.32 -0.63
CA LYS A 44 -2.24 -11.74 0.68
C LYS A 44 -3.55 -10.96 0.65
N THR A 45 -4.29 -10.99 1.76
CA THR A 45 -5.64 -10.37 1.88
C THR A 45 -5.66 -8.87 1.56
N ASN A 46 -4.58 -8.16 1.91
CA ASN A 46 -4.38 -6.73 1.63
C ASN A 46 -4.16 -6.39 0.15
N TYR A 47 -3.85 -7.38 -0.69
CA TYR A 47 -3.66 -7.25 -2.14
C TYR A 47 -4.84 -7.83 -2.93
N GLN A 48 -5.90 -8.30 -2.25
CA GLN A 48 -7.17 -8.66 -2.89
C GLN A 48 -8.01 -7.39 -3.13
N ASP A 49 -8.79 -7.36 -4.20
CA ASP A 49 -9.71 -6.26 -4.53
C ASP A 49 -9.05 -4.87 -4.65
N LEU A 50 -7.83 -4.84 -5.20
CA LEU A 50 -7.12 -3.58 -5.42
C LEU A 50 -7.93 -2.65 -6.36
N PRO A 51 -8.01 -1.36 -6.03
CA PRO A 51 -8.76 -0.42 -6.85
C PRO A 51 -8.04 -0.21 -8.20
N ASP A 52 -8.80 -0.31 -9.29
CA ASP A 52 -8.27 -0.08 -10.64
C ASP A 52 -7.92 1.39 -10.90
N LYS A 53 -8.46 2.29 -10.09
CA LYS A 53 -8.26 3.73 -10.16
C LYS A 53 -7.69 4.22 -8.83
N VAL A 54 -6.83 5.22 -8.90
CA VAL A 54 -6.39 5.95 -7.71
C VAL A 54 -7.65 6.48 -7.00
N PRO A 55 -7.83 6.21 -5.70
CA PRO A 55 -8.98 6.71 -4.96
C PRO A 55 -9.02 8.24 -5.02
N GLU A 56 -10.23 8.80 -5.05
CA GLU A 56 -10.41 10.24 -4.87
C GLU A 56 -9.96 10.61 -3.45
N VAL A 57 -8.96 11.47 -3.33
CA VAL A 57 -8.51 11.96 -2.03
C VAL A 57 -9.36 13.17 -1.63
N LYS A 58 -10.37 12.94 -0.78
CA LYS A 58 -11.27 14.00 -0.30
C LYS A 58 -10.67 14.71 0.92
N GLY A 59 -10.71 16.04 0.91
CA GLY A 59 -10.22 16.85 2.03
C GLY A 59 -8.70 16.82 2.21
N TYR A 60 -7.93 16.44 1.18
CA TYR A 60 -6.48 16.61 1.20
C TYR A 60 -6.15 18.09 1.18
N THR A 61 -5.73 18.60 2.33
CA THR A 61 -5.22 19.97 2.44
C THR A 61 -3.79 20.09 1.89
N GLY A 62 -3.10 18.95 1.72
CA GLY A 62 -1.79 18.86 1.09
C GLY A 62 -0.71 19.79 1.63
N TRP A 63 0.42 19.82 0.92
CA TRP A 63 1.52 20.76 1.14
C TRP A 63 1.17 22.18 0.67
N ASP A 64 -0.02 22.41 0.10
CA ASP A 64 -0.47 23.74 -0.33
C ASP A 64 -0.67 24.70 0.86
N HIS A 65 -0.77 24.17 2.09
CA HIS A 65 -0.67 24.96 3.32
C HIS A 65 0.73 25.00 3.95
N MET A 66 1.71 24.25 3.44
CA MET A 66 3.11 24.47 3.77
C MET A 66 3.60 25.74 3.07
N ARG A 67 3.29 26.89 3.67
CA ARG A 67 4.09 28.09 3.42
C ARG A 67 5.46 27.85 4.03
N CYS A 68 6.48 27.70 3.20
CA CYS A 68 7.86 27.98 3.61
C CYS A 68 7.94 29.47 3.95
N ASP A 69 7.64 29.82 5.19
CA ASP A 69 7.93 31.15 5.71
C ASP A 69 9.42 31.19 6.08
N MET A 70 10.22 31.73 5.16
CA MET A 70 11.66 31.89 5.34
C MET A 70 12.00 32.85 6.49
N ASP A 71 11.05 33.68 6.93
CA ASP A 71 11.21 34.64 8.02
C ASP A 71 10.72 34.08 9.37
N ALA A 72 10.01 32.94 9.39
CA ALA A 72 9.55 32.30 10.64
C ALA A 72 10.68 31.92 11.61
N GLY A 73 11.92 31.83 11.11
CA GLY A 73 13.13 31.62 11.92
C GLY A 73 13.96 32.89 12.18
N ARG A 74 13.61 34.03 11.59
CA ARG A 74 14.43 35.24 11.62
C ARG A 74 14.08 36.08 12.85
N LYS A 75 14.68 35.77 14.00
CA LYS A 75 14.71 36.71 15.12
C LYS A 75 15.50 37.95 14.69
N GLY A 76 14.80 39.07 14.55
CA GLY A 76 15.37 40.36 14.19
C GLY A 76 16.52 40.72 15.14
N TYR A 77 17.66 41.07 14.53
CA TYR A 77 18.74 41.82 15.14
C TYR A 77 18.79 43.18 14.47
#